data_AF-A0A2T0V230-F1
#
_entry.id   AF-A0A2T0V230-F1
#
_cell.length_a   1.000
_cell.length_b   1.000
_cell.length_c   1.000
_cell.angle_alpha   90.00
_cell.angle_beta   90.00
_cell.angle_gamma   90.00
#
_symmetry.space_group_name_H-M   'P 1'
#
loop_
_entity.id
_entity.type
_entity.pdbx_description
1 polymer ?
#
loop_
_entity_poly.entity_id
_entity_poly.type
_entity_poly.pdbx_seq_one_letter_code
_entity_poly.pdbx_strand_id
1 'polypeptide(L)'
;MSTNDVLGATDAAYTPTDDTQPVAVSLHVCNKQVPPANESFLGNCEWYYRPLHDEFIEKSGVASWEALKAWATWWNPFSDSDVVRRFLANRDELIAPESAHAHWSRHSNFMMRHIGCGHLPPDYYISYGYYYCYTYGERLRHRLSTDGQRWLDQARFNLQENIETGLEDNMDGDEINVVCRRYPNRSMQMNVPRHELEIDSVTFKTFAFNTHVPAYLDAGLADLPITDLMRIGTQPNAEEWLDGETWKQATDSAFEVGKDKLKGAGNAISSGAHAAAGAVGDSISAVEQALSRLIQHLR
;
A
#
# COMPACT_ATOMS: atom_id res chain seq x y z
N MET A 1 12.21 -28.57 -6.18
CA MET A 1 12.81 -27.23 -6.32
C MET A 1 12.54 -26.76 -7.73
N SER A 2 11.75 -25.71 -7.89
CA SER A 2 11.54 -25.07 -9.19
C SER A 2 12.87 -24.44 -9.63
N THR A 3 13.19 -24.45 -10.92
CA THR A 3 14.42 -23.86 -11.46
C THR A 3 14.51 -22.34 -11.23
N ASN A 4 13.43 -21.70 -10.76
CA ASN A 4 13.34 -20.26 -10.51
C ASN A 4 13.81 -19.83 -9.10
N ASP A 5 14.12 -20.77 -8.21
CA ASP A 5 14.50 -20.45 -6.82
C ASP A 5 16.01 -20.33 -6.59
N VAL A 6 16.81 -20.66 -7.61
CA VAL A 6 18.28 -20.71 -7.56
C VAL A 6 18.87 -19.32 -7.78
N LEU A 7 19.71 -18.84 -6.85
CA LEU A 7 20.33 -17.50 -6.89
C LEU A 7 21.39 -17.31 -7.97
N GLY A 8 22.00 -18.41 -8.41
CA GLY A 8 23.00 -18.43 -9.45
C GLY A 8 23.32 -19.88 -9.79
N ALA A 9 23.54 -20.12 -11.06
CA ALA A 9 23.99 -21.41 -11.57
C ALA A 9 25.33 -21.20 -12.27
N THR A 10 26.18 -22.21 -12.20
CA THR A 10 27.43 -22.27 -12.95
C THR A 10 27.70 -23.71 -13.33
N ASP A 11 28.33 -23.92 -14.49
CA ASP A 11 28.78 -25.24 -14.90
C ASP A 11 30.23 -25.43 -14.45
N ALA A 12 30.47 -26.50 -13.70
CA ALA A 12 31.81 -26.89 -13.28
C ALA A 12 32.26 -28.11 -14.07
N ALA A 13 33.46 -28.03 -14.68
CA ALA A 13 34.10 -29.17 -15.31
C ALA A 13 35.33 -29.59 -14.49
N TYR A 14 35.36 -30.84 -14.04
CA TYR A 14 36.53 -31.41 -13.39
C TYR A 14 37.59 -31.74 -14.45
N THR A 15 38.79 -31.16 -14.31
CA THR A 15 39.95 -31.61 -15.09
C THR A 15 40.98 -32.26 -14.17
N PRO A 16 41.59 -33.40 -14.54
CA PRO A 16 42.58 -34.09 -13.69
C PRO A 16 43.85 -33.28 -13.38
N THR A 17 43.99 -32.10 -13.96
CA THR A 17 45.20 -31.25 -13.91
C THR A 17 45.14 -30.12 -12.88
N ASP A 18 43.94 -29.71 -12.44
CA ASP A 18 43.76 -28.68 -11.42
C ASP A 18 42.36 -28.79 -10.82
N ASP A 19 42.28 -29.09 -9.52
CA ASP A 19 41.06 -29.20 -8.71
C ASP A 19 40.95 -28.10 -7.64
N THR A 20 41.85 -27.11 -7.69
CA THR A 20 41.97 -26.07 -6.65
C THR A 20 41.28 -24.77 -7.02
N GLN A 21 40.86 -24.60 -8.28
CA GLN A 21 40.18 -23.37 -8.71
C GLN A 21 38.67 -23.44 -8.43
N PRO A 22 38.16 -22.60 -7.50
CA PRO A 22 36.72 -22.50 -7.30
C PRO A 22 36.06 -21.88 -8.54
N VAL A 23 34.97 -22.50 -9.01
CA VAL A 23 34.18 -21.97 -10.11
C VAL A 23 33.40 -20.75 -9.64
N ALA A 24 33.50 -19.64 -10.37
CA ALA A 24 32.72 -18.45 -10.09
C ALA A 24 31.23 -18.71 -10.38
N VAL A 25 30.37 -18.45 -9.39
CA VAL A 25 28.92 -18.46 -9.56
C VAL A 25 28.46 -17.02 -9.79
N SER A 26 27.93 -16.75 -10.97
CA SER A 26 27.27 -15.47 -11.25
C SER A 26 25.89 -15.45 -10.59
N LEU A 27 25.76 -14.66 -9.53
CA LEU A 27 24.49 -14.41 -8.84
C LEU A 27 23.70 -13.35 -9.63
N HIS A 28 22.95 -13.76 -10.65
CA HIS A 28 22.23 -12.84 -11.55
C HIS A 28 20.76 -13.20 -11.77
N VAL A 29 20.21 -14.17 -11.05
CA VAL A 29 18.82 -14.58 -11.26
C VAL A 29 17.88 -13.65 -10.50
N CYS A 30 17.19 -12.79 -11.25
CA CYS A 30 16.10 -11.98 -10.75
C CYS A 30 14.84 -12.85 -10.59
N ASN A 31 14.40 -13.11 -9.35
CA ASN A 31 13.13 -13.79 -9.14
C ASN A 31 11.96 -12.80 -9.20
N LYS A 32 11.41 -12.58 -10.40
CA LYS A 32 10.24 -11.72 -10.58
C LYS A 32 8.91 -12.36 -10.17
N GLN A 33 8.90 -13.63 -9.74
CA GLN A 33 7.68 -14.28 -9.25
C GLN A 33 7.32 -13.72 -7.88
N VAL A 34 6.13 -13.16 -7.75
CA VAL A 34 5.65 -12.57 -6.51
C VAL A 34 4.75 -13.58 -5.82
N PRO A 35 5.19 -14.21 -4.72
CA PRO A 35 4.33 -15.12 -3.98
C PRO A 35 3.21 -14.34 -3.26
N PRO A 36 2.04 -14.98 -3.03
CA PRO A 36 0.98 -14.39 -2.22
C PRO A 36 1.45 -14.18 -0.78
N ALA A 37 0.99 -13.09 -0.17
CA ALA A 37 1.19 -12.82 1.24
C ALA A 37 0.39 -13.80 2.10
N ASN A 38 0.82 -13.98 3.33
CA ASN A 38 -0.02 -14.66 4.30
C ASN A 38 -1.23 -13.77 4.64
N GLU A 39 -2.45 -14.28 4.46
CA GLU A 39 -3.68 -13.53 4.74
C GLU A 39 -3.73 -12.98 6.17
N SER A 40 -3.11 -13.66 7.14
CA SER A 40 -3.10 -13.20 8.54
C SER A 40 -2.28 -11.92 8.77
N PHE A 41 -1.46 -11.51 7.80
CA PHE A 41 -0.72 -10.26 7.84
C PHE A 41 -1.51 -9.08 7.24
N LEU A 42 -2.59 -9.35 6.52
CA LEU A 42 -3.43 -8.30 5.93
C LEU A 42 -4.15 -7.50 7.03
N GLY A 43 -4.22 -6.19 6.84
CA GLY A 43 -4.64 -5.21 7.86
C GLY A 43 -3.58 -4.89 8.91
N ASN A 44 -2.46 -5.63 8.97
CA ASN A 44 -1.40 -5.37 9.94
C ASN A 44 -0.19 -4.70 9.29
N CYS A 45 0.00 -3.42 9.63
CA CYS A 45 1.07 -2.59 9.08
C CYS A 45 2.48 -3.09 9.42
N GLU A 46 2.65 -3.60 10.65
CA GLU A 46 3.94 -4.08 11.14
C GLU A 46 4.33 -5.38 10.43
N TRP A 47 3.40 -6.29 10.19
CA TRP A 47 3.73 -7.52 9.47
C TRP A 47 3.86 -7.31 7.97
N TYR A 48 2.96 -6.52 7.38
CA TYR A 48 2.91 -6.40 5.92
C TYR A 48 4.01 -5.51 5.34
N TYR A 49 4.35 -4.38 6.00
CA TYR A 49 5.26 -3.38 5.44
C TYR A 49 6.62 -3.26 6.13
N ARG A 50 6.79 -3.72 7.38
CA ARG A 50 7.97 -3.38 8.19
C ARG A 50 9.28 -3.71 7.47
N PRO A 51 10.12 -2.71 7.17
CA PRO A 51 11.52 -2.94 6.91
C PRO A 51 12.19 -3.12 8.29
N LEU A 52 12.77 -4.30 8.54
CA LEU A 52 13.28 -4.71 9.86
C LEU A 52 14.61 -4.05 10.23
N HIS A 53 14.74 -2.76 9.94
CA HIS A 53 15.90 -1.94 10.24
C HIS A 53 15.60 -1.09 11.48
N ASP A 54 16.43 -1.18 12.52
CA ASP A 54 16.18 -0.47 13.78
C ASP A 54 16.15 1.04 13.58
N GLU A 55 17.04 1.59 12.73
CA GLU A 55 17.01 3.01 12.34
C GLU A 55 15.71 3.40 11.63
N PHE A 56 15.07 2.48 10.88
CA PHE A 56 13.78 2.77 10.28
C PHE A 56 12.68 2.79 11.33
N ILE A 57 12.72 1.93 12.34
CA ILE A 57 11.76 1.94 13.45
C ILE A 57 11.94 3.22 14.27
N GLU A 58 13.19 3.57 14.60
CA GLU A 58 13.54 4.81 15.30
C GLU A 58 13.13 6.06 14.50
N LYS A 59 13.39 6.10 13.19
CA LYS A 59 12.97 7.19 12.30
C LYS A 59 11.50 7.13 11.93
N SER A 60 10.82 6.00 11.95
CA SER A 60 9.36 5.99 11.82
C SER A 60 8.68 6.68 13.01
N GLY A 61 9.44 6.88 14.10
CA GLY A 61 9.13 7.78 15.20
C GLY A 61 9.49 9.26 14.99
N VAL A 62 10.07 9.70 13.85
CA VAL A 62 10.33 11.14 13.62
C VAL A 62 9.05 11.96 13.49
N ALA A 63 9.18 13.24 13.87
CA ALA A 63 8.09 14.19 13.99
C ALA A 63 7.42 14.59 12.66
N SER A 64 8.04 14.38 11.48
CA SER A 64 7.48 14.77 10.18
C SER A 64 7.75 13.75 9.07
N TRP A 65 6.73 13.54 8.22
CA TRP A 65 6.80 12.70 7.03
C TRP A 65 7.94 13.07 6.07
N GLU A 66 8.17 14.35 5.86
CA GLU A 66 9.21 14.84 4.93
C GLU A 66 10.61 14.34 5.29
N ALA A 67 10.91 14.18 6.58
CA ALA A 67 12.18 13.62 7.02
C ALA A 67 12.31 12.12 6.70
N LEU A 68 11.21 11.36 6.83
CA LEU A 68 11.17 9.94 6.47
C LEU A 68 11.26 9.75 4.95
N LYS A 69 10.54 10.56 4.18
CA LYS A 69 10.57 10.55 2.71
C LYS A 69 11.95 10.88 2.17
N ALA A 70 12.55 11.99 2.63
CA ALA A 70 13.92 12.35 2.28
C ALA A 70 14.93 11.26 2.68
N TRP A 71 14.69 10.56 3.80
CA TRP A 71 15.53 9.45 4.20
C TRP A 71 15.34 8.19 3.32
N ALA A 72 14.13 7.89 2.87
CA ALA A 72 13.87 6.70 2.06
C ALA A 72 14.46 6.83 0.64
N THR A 73 14.50 8.04 0.06
CA THR A 73 14.92 8.26 -1.34
C THR A 73 16.40 8.01 -1.66
N TRP A 74 17.25 7.94 -0.65
CA TRP A 74 18.71 7.79 -0.76
C TRP A 74 19.22 6.58 0.03
N TRP A 75 18.34 5.88 0.76
CA TRP A 75 18.68 4.71 1.53
C TRP A 75 18.76 3.47 0.63
N ASN A 76 19.87 2.74 0.71
CA ASN A 76 20.01 1.44 0.08
C ASN A 76 19.67 0.35 1.11
N PRO A 77 18.59 -0.43 0.95
CA PRO A 77 18.21 -1.45 1.93
C PRO A 77 19.23 -2.60 2.05
N PHE A 78 20.16 -2.72 1.10
CA PHE A 78 21.25 -3.71 1.15
C PHE A 78 22.51 -3.21 1.86
N SER A 79 22.57 -1.95 2.33
CA SER A 79 23.77 -1.41 2.98
C SER A 79 23.98 -1.90 4.42
N ASP A 80 22.93 -2.39 5.09
CA ASP A 80 23.02 -2.99 6.42
C ASP A 80 23.37 -4.48 6.31
N SER A 81 24.64 -4.81 6.60
CA SER A 81 25.14 -6.18 6.48
C SER A 81 24.46 -7.17 7.45
N ASP A 82 23.99 -6.71 8.60
CA ASP A 82 23.41 -7.61 9.61
C ASP A 82 21.95 -7.93 9.26
N VAL A 83 21.19 -6.93 8.81
CA VAL A 83 19.85 -7.15 8.25
C VAL A 83 19.91 -8.06 7.03
N VAL A 84 20.83 -7.79 6.09
CA VAL A 84 21.00 -8.61 4.89
C VAL A 84 21.37 -10.04 5.23
N ARG A 85 22.32 -10.28 6.16
CA ARG A 85 22.68 -11.64 6.62
C ARG A 85 21.48 -12.36 7.24
N ARG A 86 20.69 -11.68 8.06
CA ARG A 86 19.50 -12.26 8.71
C ARG A 86 18.45 -12.64 7.68
N PHE A 87 18.19 -11.81 6.68
CA PHE A 87 17.24 -12.17 5.62
C PHE A 87 17.77 -13.28 4.74
N LEU A 88 19.05 -13.24 4.37
CA LEU A 88 19.71 -14.28 3.59
C LEU A 88 19.63 -15.65 4.25
N ALA A 89 19.86 -15.71 5.57
CA ALA A 89 19.77 -16.96 6.33
C ALA A 89 18.38 -17.59 6.32
N ASN A 90 17.33 -16.78 6.08
CA ASN A 90 15.93 -17.22 6.06
C ASN A 90 15.29 -17.05 4.67
N ARG A 91 16.11 -16.91 3.62
CA ARG A 91 15.63 -16.51 2.29
C ARG A 91 14.47 -17.38 1.80
N ASP A 92 14.65 -18.70 1.84
CA ASP A 92 13.70 -19.64 1.25
C ASP A 92 12.34 -19.58 1.98
N GLU A 93 12.36 -19.34 3.29
CA GLU A 93 11.14 -19.09 4.07
C GLU A 93 10.53 -17.73 3.74
N LEU A 94 11.34 -16.68 3.53
CA LEU A 94 10.86 -15.34 3.21
C LEU A 94 10.25 -15.22 1.81
N ILE A 95 10.66 -16.06 0.86
CA ILE A 95 10.11 -16.09 -0.52
C ILE A 95 9.06 -17.17 -0.74
N ALA A 96 8.75 -17.97 0.29
CA ALA A 96 7.71 -18.98 0.20
C ALA A 96 6.32 -18.31 0.07
N PRO A 97 5.39 -18.93 -0.67
CA PRO A 97 3.98 -18.53 -0.67
C PRO A 97 3.41 -18.60 0.74
N GLU A 98 2.63 -17.59 1.12
CA GLU A 98 1.95 -17.48 2.42
C GLU A 98 2.88 -17.61 3.64
N SER A 99 4.15 -17.23 3.48
CA SER A 99 5.13 -17.31 4.58
C SER A 99 4.64 -16.61 5.85
N ALA A 100 4.65 -17.35 6.95
CA ALA A 100 4.36 -16.84 8.29
C ALA A 100 5.63 -16.48 9.07
N HIS A 101 6.79 -16.40 8.39
CA HIS A 101 8.06 -16.16 9.05
C HIS A 101 8.10 -14.77 9.72
N ALA A 102 8.66 -14.68 10.93
CA ALA A 102 8.64 -13.45 11.73
C ALA A 102 9.39 -12.26 11.10
N HIS A 103 10.24 -12.53 10.10
CA HIS A 103 10.94 -11.49 9.33
C HIS A 103 10.29 -11.19 7.97
N TRP A 104 9.14 -11.78 7.68
CA TRP A 104 8.43 -11.53 6.44
C TRP A 104 7.77 -10.15 6.45
N SER A 105 7.90 -9.46 5.33
CA SER A 105 7.14 -8.29 4.90
C SER A 105 7.24 -8.21 3.38
N ARG A 106 6.39 -7.41 2.71
CA ARG A 106 6.51 -7.19 1.26
C ARG A 106 7.89 -6.66 0.87
N HIS A 107 8.48 -5.85 1.74
CA HIS A 107 9.84 -5.34 1.57
C HIS A 107 10.90 -6.46 1.66
N SER A 108 10.91 -7.27 2.73
CA SER A 108 11.93 -8.32 2.88
C SER A 108 11.76 -9.44 1.84
N ASN A 109 10.51 -9.78 1.48
CA ASN A 109 10.20 -10.69 0.39
C ASN A 109 10.79 -10.20 -0.93
N PHE A 110 10.56 -8.94 -1.31
CA PHE A 110 11.14 -8.35 -2.51
C PHE A 110 12.67 -8.42 -2.48
N MET A 111 13.28 -7.97 -1.38
CA MET A 111 14.75 -7.97 -1.27
C MET A 111 15.36 -9.36 -1.50
N MET A 112 14.73 -10.40 -0.96
CA MET A 112 15.23 -11.78 -1.06
C MET A 112 15.00 -12.43 -2.42
N ARG A 113 13.97 -11.98 -3.15
CA ARG A 113 13.73 -12.36 -4.55
C ARG A 113 14.67 -11.66 -5.53
N HIS A 114 15.05 -10.42 -5.23
CA HIS A 114 15.86 -9.57 -6.09
C HIS A 114 17.34 -9.50 -5.71
N ILE A 115 17.80 -10.36 -4.79
CA ILE A 115 19.20 -10.40 -4.41
C ILE A 115 20.08 -10.78 -5.61
N GLY A 116 21.05 -9.92 -5.92
CA GLY A 116 22.00 -10.12 -7.02
C GLY A 116 21.59 -9.53 -8.38
N CYS A 117 20.38 -8.99 -8.53
CA CYS A 117 19.92 -8.39 -9.79
C CYS A 117 19.83 -6.85 -9.80
N GLY A 118 20.08 -6.20 -8.66
CA GLY A 118 20.19 -4.74 -8.55
C GLY A 118 18.87 -3.97 -8.48
N HIS A 119 17.72 -4.65 -8.53
CA HIS A 119 16.43 -4.00 -8.27
C HIS A 119 16.30 -3.60 -6.79
N LEU A 120 15.74 -2.42 -6.55
CA LEU A 120 15.42 -1.91 -5.22
C LEU A 120 13.92 -2.10 -4.96
N PRO A 121 13.51 -2.40 -3.72
CA PRO A 121 12.09 -2.45 -3.36
C PRO A 121 11.40 -1.13 -3.69
N PRO A 122 10.14 -1.15 -4.18
CA PRO A 122 9.36 0.06 -4.36
C PRO A 122 9.34 0.95 -3.11
N ASP A 123 9.55 2.25 -3.31
CA ASP A 123 9.57 3.25 -2.24
C ASP A 123 8.26 3.23 -1.45
N TYR A 124 7.16 2.84 -2.10
CA TYR A 124 5.85 2.67 -1.48
C TYR A 124 5.90 1.74 -0.27
N TYR A 125 6.60 0.60 -0.32
CA TYR A 125 6.63 -0.35 0.80
C TYR A 125 7.29 0.23 2.04
N ILE A 126 8.38 0.96 1.85
CA ILE A 126 9.23 1.47 2.93
C ILE A 126 8.64 2.76 3.48
N SER A 127 8.29 3.71 2.60
CA SER A 127 7.87 5.04 3.03
C SER A 127 6.36 5.07 3.25
N TYR A 128 5.60 5.08 2.16
CA TYR A 128 4.18 5.41 2.19
C TYR A 128 3.34 4.35 2.91
N GLY A 129 3.47 3.08 2.51
CA GLY A 129 2.75 1.95 3.07
C GLY A 129 2.91 1.85 4.58
N TYR A 130 4.14 1.72 5.08
CA TYR A 130 4.37 1.64 6.53
C TYR A 130 3.98 2.91 7.27
N TYR A 131 4.44 4.09 6.82
CA TYR A 131 4.20 5.34 7.53
C TYR A 131 2.70 5.64 7.64
N TYR A 132 1.95 5.54 6.55
CA TYR A 132 0.52 5.82 6.58
C TYR A 132 -0.23 4.74 7.33
N CYS A 133 0.06 3.47 7.07
CA CYS A 133 -0.63 2.38 7.77
C CYS A 133 -0.44 2.51 9.29
N TYR A 134 0.80 2.74 9.76
CA TYR A 134 1.11 2.92 11.19
C TYR A 134 0.65 4.28 11.72
N THR A 135 1.17 5.38 11.20
CA THR A 135 0.99 6.74 11.74
C THR A 135 -0.42 7.26 11.56
N TYR A 136 -0.99 7.11 10.36
CA TYR A 136 -2.33 7.61 10.10
C TYR A 136 -3.33 6.83 10.94
N GLY A 137 -3.25 5.50 10.91
CA GLY A 137 -4.24 4.75 11.62
C GLY A 137 -4.09 4.80 13.15
N GLU A 138 -2.89 4.79 13.74
CA GLU A 138 -2.76 4.95 15.21
C GLU A 138 -3.21 6.35 15.67
N ARG A 139 -2.78 7.42 15.00
CA ARG A 139 -3.11 8.80 15.43
C ARG A 139 -4.57 9.16 15.14
N LEU A 140 -5.12 8.70 14.02
CA LEU A 140 -6.50 8.98 13.65
C LEU A 140 -7.48 8.11 14.43
N ARG A 141 -7.17 6.83 14.70
CA ARG A 141 -8.08 5.87 15.35
C ARG A 141 -8.68 6.42 16.64
N HIS A 142 -7.86 6.97 17.52
CA HIS A 142 -8.32 7.52 18.80
C HIS A 142 -9.26 8.74 18.67
N ARG A 143 -9.27 9.38 17.49
CA ARG A 143 -10.12 10.53 17.20
C ARG A 143 -11.42 10.14 16.50
N LEU A 144 -11.54 8.93 15.96
CA LEU A 144 -12.73 8.46 15.24
C LEU A 144 -13.79 7.89 16.18
N SER A 145 -15.05 7.94 15.76
CA SER A 145 -16.12 7.17 16.40
C SER A 145 -15.86 5.66 16.26
N THR A 146 -16.66 4.83 16.94
CA THR A 146 -16.61 3.36 16.76
C THR A 146 -16.80 2.95 15.30
N ASP A 147 -17.63 3.65 14.53
CA ASP A 147 -17.85 3.37 13.12
C ASP A 147 -16.62 3.74 12.29
N GLY A 148 -16.03 4.91 12.57
CA GLY A 148 -14.79 5.33 11.93
C GLY A 148 -13.61 4.41 12.24
N GLN A 149 -13.51 3.89 13.47
CA GLN A 149 -12.46 2.91 13.83
C GLN A 149 -12.63 1.59 13.06
N ARG A 150 -13.87 1.09 12.94
CA ARG A 150 -14.17 -0.10 12.13
C ARG A 150 -13.86 0.12 10.65
N TRP A 151 -14.24 1.28 10.11
CA TRP A 151 -13.88 1.66 8.75
C TRP A 151 -12.37 1.70 8.55
N LEU A 152 -11.61 2.27 9.49
CA LEU A 152 -10.16 2.37 9.38
C LEU A 152 -9.50 0.98 9.37
N ASP A 153 -9.98 0.04 10.20
CA ASP A 153 -9.50 -1.34 10.20
C ASP A 153 -9.79 -2.03 8.86
N GLN A 154 -11.02 -1.90 8.36
CA GLN A 154 -11.41 -2.49 7.07
C GLN A 154 -10.67 -1.84 5.89
N ALA A 155 -10.47 -0.53 5.92
CA ALA A 155 -9.74 0.20 4.90
C ALA A 155 -8.28 -0.26 4.83
N ARG A 156 -7.61 -0.43 5.98
CA ARG A 156 -6.25 -0.97 6.05
C ARG A 156 -6.16 -2.37 5.45
N PHE A 157 -7.11 -3.25 5.80
CA PHE A 157 -7.20 -4.57 5.22
C PHE A 157 -7.38 -4.51 3.70
N ASN A 158 -8.38 -3.76 3.22
CA ASN A 158 -8.68 -3.64 1.79
C ASN A 158 -7.51 -3.04 0.98
N LEU A 159 -6.76 -2.09 1.54
CA LEU A 159 -5.59 -1.52 0.89
C LEU A 159 -4.53 -2.59 0.60
N GLN A 160 -4.30 -3.49 1.56
CA GLN A 160 -3.33 -4.58 1.40
C GLN A 160 -3.90 -5.69 0.52
N GLU A 161 -5.15 -6.10 0.72
CA GLU A 161 -5.87 -7.05 -0.16
C GLU A 161 -5.80 -6.60 -1.63
N ASN A 162 -6.09 -5.33 -1.92
CA ASN A 162 -6.06 -4.82 -3.28
C ASN A 162 -4.65 -4.82 -3.90
N ILE A 163 -3.60 -4.61 -3.09
CA ILE A 163 -2.20 -4.76 -3.56
C ILE A 163 -1.94 -6.23 -3.91
N GLU A 164 -2.32 -7.15 -3.04
CA GLU A 164 -2.20 -8.59 -3.29
C GLU A 164 -2.92 -9.02 -4.57
N THR A 165 -4.17 -8.57 -4.76
CA THR A 165 -4.93 -8.85 -5.98
C THR A 165 -4.21 -8.36 -7.24
N GLY A 166 -3.69 -7.13 -7.24
CA GLY A 166 -3.01 -6.64 -8.43
C GLY A 166 -1.62 -7.25 -8.67
N LEU A 167 -0.94 -7.69 -7.61
CA LEU A 167 0.28 -8.50 -7.74
C LEU A 167 -0.04 -9.86 -8.36
N GLU A 168 -1.09 -10.53 -7.89
CA GLU A 168 -1.59 -11.80 -8.43
C GLU A 168 -1.98 -11.66 -9.90
N ASP A 169 -2.79 -10.66 -10.26
CA ASP A 169 -3.16 -10.36 -11.64
C ASP A 169 -1.90 -10.17 -12.53
N ASN A 170 -0.89 -9.46 -12.04
CA ASN A 170 0.36 -9.25 -12.78
C ASN A 170 1.25 -10.51 -12.86
N MET A 171 1.03 -11.51 -11.99
CA MET A 171 1.65 -12.82 -12.13
C MET A 171 0.98 -13.65 -13.22
N ASP A 172 -0.32 -13.43 -13.45
CA ASP A 172 -1.11 -14.14 -14.45
C ASP A 172 -1.02 -13.52 -15.86
N GLY A 173 -0.95 -12.19 -15.95
CA GLY A 173 -0.92 -11.49 -17.23
C GLY A 173 -0.54 -10.01 -17.16
N ASP A 174 -0.84 -9.30 -18.25
CA ASP A 174 -0.51 -7.86 -18.39
C ASP A 174 -1.62 -6.94 -17.86
N GLU A 175 -2.79 -7.48 -17.57
CA GLU A 175 -3.97 -6.74 -17.14
C GLU A 175 -4.18 -6.90 -15.64
N ILE A 176 -4.26 -5.78 -14.94
CA ILE A 176 -4.53 -5.69 -13.50
C ILE A 176 -5.91 -5.09 -13.32
N ASN A 177 -6.76 -5.73 -12.51
CA ASN A 177 -8.13 -5.30 -12.27
C ASN A 177 -8.53 -5.44 -10.80
N VAL A 178 -8.53 -4.33 -10.08
CA VAL A 178 -8.99 -4.25 -8.69
C VAL A 178 -10.42 -3.72 -8.66
N VAL A 179 -11.35 -4.60 -8.32
CA VAL A 179 -12.79 -4.30 -8.34
C VAL A 179 -13.21 -3.49 -7.12
N CYS A 180 -13.94 -2.39 -7.33
CA CYS A 180 -14.73 -1.75 -6.27
C CYS A 180 -16.09 -2.44 -6.20
N ARG A 181 -16.31 -3.25 -5.16
CA ARG A 181 -17.52 -4.07 -5.00
C ARG A 181 -18.75 -3.17 -4.80
N ARG A 182 -18.61 -2.08 -4.06
CA ARG A 182 -19.73 -1.15 -3.75
C ARG A 182 -20.09 -0.24 -4.92
N TYR A 183 -19.10 0.21 -5.67
CA TYR A 183 -19.29 1.09 -6.83
C TYR A 183 -18.48 0.56 -8.02
N PRO A 184 -19.02 -0.37 -8.84
CA PRO A 184 -18.26 -1.02 -9.91
C PRO A 184 -17.59 -0.05 -10.90
N ASN A 185 -18.16 1.13 -11.11
CA ASN A 185 -17.59 2.21 -11.94
C ASN A 185 -16.38 2.93 -11.32
N ARG A 186 -15.99 2.55 -10.11
CA ARG A 186 -14.81 3.04 -9.37
C ARG A 186 -13.75 1.95 -9.19
N SER A 187 -13.89 0.83 -9.89
CA SER A 187 -12.84 -0.18 -10.02
C SER A 187 -11.62 0.43 -10.71
N MET A 188 -10.45 -0.13 -10.43
CA MET A 188 -9.19 0.29 -11.01
C MET A 188 -8.73 -0.75 -12.03
N GLN A 189 -8.28 -0.28 -13.18
CA GLN A 189 -7.64 -1.11 -14.19
C GLN A 189 -6.31 -0.47 -14.59
N MET A 190 -5.30 -1.31 -14.79
CA MET A 190 -3.99 -0.89 -15.25
C MET A 190 -3.40 -1.97 -16.16
N ASN A 191 -2.67 -1.57 -17.18
CA ASN A 191 -1.90 -2.50 -18.00
C ASN A 191 -0.42 -2.35 -17.64
N VAL A 192 0.19 -3.42 -17.17
CA VAL A 192 1.61 -3.50 -16.81
C VAL A 192 2.12 -4.82 -17.31
N PRO A 193 3.26 -4.87 -18.04
CA PRO A 193 3.81 -6.14 -18.50
C PRO A 193 3.93 -7.15 -17.34
N ARG A 194 3.58 -8.39 -17.63
CA ARG A 194 3.60 -9.50 -16.67
C ARG A 194 4.94 -9.56 -15.93
N HIS A 195 4.86 -9.67 -14.60
CA HIS A 195 6.01 -9.67 -13.66
C HIS A 195 6.79 -8.36 -13.53
N GLU A 196 6.33 -7.24 -14.07
CA GLU A 196 7.04 -5.96 -14.00
C GLU A 196 6.44 -4.96 -12.99
N LEU A 197 5.30 -5.28 -12.35
CA LEU A 197 4.59 -4.33 -11.48
C LEU A 197 5.44 -3.76 -10.33
N GLU A 198 6.17 -4.62 -9.61
CA GLU A 198 7.04 -4.17 -8.50
C GLU A 198 8.44 -3.72 -8.95
N ILE A 199 8.78 -3.89 -10.24
CA ILE A 199 10.13 -3.61 -10.74
C ILE A 199 10.35 -2.11 -10.96
N ASP A 200 9.29 -1.40 -11.35
CA ASP A 200 9.30 0.05 -11.52
C ASP A 200 8.58 0.73 -10.34
N SER A 201 9.34 1.41 -9.48
CA SER A 201 8.83 2.06 -8.26
C SER A 201 7.73 3.09 -8.56
N VAL A 202 7.82 3.79 -9.70
CA VAL A 202 6.81 4.78 -10.12
C VAL A 202 5.50 4.10 -10.51
N THR A 203 5.58 3.05 -11.33
CA THR A 203 4.44 2.21 -11.75
C THR A 203 3.77 1.58 -10.53
N PHE A 204 4.55 0.98 -9.64
CA PHE A 204 4.04 0.37 -8.41
C PHE A 204 3.32 1.39 -7.53
N LYS A 205 3.91 2.57 -7.35
CA LYS A 205 3.31 3.67 -6.60
C LYS A 205 1.96 4.07 -7.23
N THR A 206 1.92 4.30 -8.54
CA THR A 206 0.68 4.64 -9.27
C THR A 206 -0.39 3.57 -9.09
N PHE A 207 -0.02 2.29 -9.27
CA PHE A 207 -0.90 1.16 -9.01
C PHE A 207 -1.47 1.20 -7.57
N ALA A 208 -0.59 1.30 -6.57
CA ALA A 208 -0.98 1.30 -5.17
C ALA A 208 -1.90 2.47 -4.83
N PHE A 209 -1.64 3.68 -5.33
CA PHE A 209 -2.57 4.81 -5.15
C PHE A 209 -3.92 4.56 -5.82
N ASN A 210 -3.93 4.00 -7.02
CA ASN A 210 -5.18 3.77 -7.74
C ASN A 210 -6.10 2.74 -7.04
N THR A 211 -5.56 1.85 -6.21
CA THR A 211 -6.35 0.92 -5.40
C THR A 211 -6.95 1.53 -4.12
N HIS A 212 -6.60 2.78 -3.78
CA HIS A 212 -7.11 3.43 -2.56
C HIS A 212 -8.62 3.70 -2.62
N VAL A 213 -9.12 4.11 -3.79
CA VAL A 213 -10.56 4.36 -4.00
C VAL A 213 -11.41 3.13 -3.75
N PRO A 214 -11.19 1.98 -4.44
CA PRO A 214 -11.95 0.77 -4.14
C PRO A 214 -11.82 0.38 -2.66
N ALA A 215 -10.61 0.48 -2.08
CA ALA A 215 -10.39 0.12 -0.68
C ALA A 215 -11.24 0.93 0.30
N TYR A 216 -11.28 2.26 0.18
CA TYR A 216 -12.04 3.11 1.10
C TYR A 216 -13.54 3.02 0.90
N LEU A 217 -14.00 2.95 -0.35
CA LEU A 217 -15.41 2.85 -0.66
C LEU A 217 -15.99 1.51 -0.19
N ASP A 218 -15.28 0.41 -0.43
CA ASP A 218 -15.68 -0.92 0.02
C ASP A 218 -15.56 -1.08 1.54
N ALA A 219 -14.68 -0.32 2.19
CA ALA A 219 -14.62 -0.24 3.65
C ALA A 219 -15.81 0.53 4.27
N GLY A 220 -16.63 1.20 3.45
CA GLY A 220 -17.83 1.90 3.92
C GLY A 220 -17.61 3.38 4.22
N LEU A 221 -16.67 4.05 3.53
CA LEU A 221 -16.40 5.49 3.74
C LEU A 221 -17.70 6.32 3.65
N ALA A 222 -18.59 5.99 2.71
CA ALA A 222 -19.86 6.70 2.52
C ALA A 222 -20.86 6.56 3.68
N ASP A 223 -20.72 5.54 4.51
CA ASP A 223 -21.61 5.30 5.65
C ASP A 223 -21.18 6.07 6.89
N LEU A 224 -19.94 6.57 6.93
CA LEU A 224 -19.40 7.21 8.12
C LEU A 224 -20.15 8.48 8.54
N PRO A 225 -20.22 8.76 9.85
CA PRO A 225 -20.69 10.06 10.34
C PRO A 225 -19.88 11.20 9.72
N ILE A 226 -20.53 12.35 9.49
CA ILE A 226 -19.87 13.54 8.91
C ILE A 226 -18.67 13.98 9.77
N THR A 227 -18.76 13.83 11.10
CA THR A 227 -17.65 14.14 12.02
C THR A 227 -16.40 13.30 11.76
N ASP A 228 -16.57 12.04 11.37
CA ASP A 228 -15.45 11.16 11.03
C ASP A 228 -14.92 11.47 9.64
N LEU A 229 -15.79 11.72 8.66
CA LEU A 229 -15.39 12.19 7.33
C LEU A 229 -14.55 13.48 7.39
N MET A 230 -14.95 14.44 8.22
CA MET A 230 -14.15 15.65 8.45
C MET A 230 -12.79 15.33 9.05
N ARG A 231 -12.72 14.46 10.07
CA ARG A 231 -11.46 14.05 10.71
C ARG A 231 -10.52 13.32 9.76
N ILE A 232 -11.06 12.50 8.86
CA ILE A 232 -10.31 11.80 7.81
C ILE A 232 -9.76 12.82 6.81
N GLY A 233 -10.60 13.75 6.33
CA GLY A 233 -10.26 14.73 5.29
C GLY A 233 -9.34 15.87 5.74
N THR A 234 -9.27 16.20 7.04
CA THR A 234 -8.45 17.32 7.56
C THR A 234 -7.12 16.87 8.18
N GLN A 235 -6.63 15.67 7.88
CA GLN A 235 -5.32 15.25 8.37
C GLN A 235 -4.21 16.04 7.64
N PRO A 236 -3.15 16.47 8.34
CA PRO A 236 -2.16 17.42 7.81
C PRO A 236 -1.38 16.88 6.61
N ASN A 237 -1.33 15.56 6.42
CA ASN A 237 -0.68 14.95 5.26
C ASN A 237 -1.65 14.72 4.11
N ALA A 238 -2.88 15.26 4.17
CA ALA A 238 -3.83 15.22 3.06
C ALA A 238 -3.20 15.78 1.78
N GLU A 239 -2.34 16.81 1.88
CA GLU A 239 -1.60 17.45 0.78
C GLU A 239 -0.78 16.47 -0.09
N GLU A 240 -0.35 15.32 0.45
CA GLU A 240 0.37 14.29 -0.34
C GLU A 240 -0.55 13.35 -1.10
N TRP A 241 -1.83 13.28 -0.70
CA TRP A 241 -2.90 12.70 -1.50
C TRP A 241 -3.20 13.59 -2.70
N LEU A 242 -2.69 14.82 -2.67
CA LEU A 242 -3.00 15.89 -3.61
C LEU A 242 -1.90 16.14 -4.65
N ASP A 243 -0.76 15.45 -4.59
CA ASP A 243 0.33 15.65 -5.55
C ASP A 243 0.02 14.99 -6.92
N GLY A 244 -0.21 15.86 -7.92
CA GLY A 244 -0.03 15.67 -9.36
C GLY A 244 -1.09 14.90 -10.13
N GLU A 245 -1.03 13.57 -10.08
CA GLU A 245 -1.84 12.66 -10.92
C GLU A 245 -2.91 11.90 -10.10
N THR A 246 -2.77 11.92 -8.77
CA THR A 246 -3.57 11.22 -7.75
C THR A 246 -4.96 11.83 -7.50
N TRP A 247 -5.23 13.03 -8.02
CA TRP A 247 -6.38 13.88 -7.65
C TRP A 247 -7.76 13.47 -8.17
N LYS A 248 -7.82 12.71 -9.28
CA LYS A 248 -9.11 12.29 -9.86
C LYS A 248 -9.90 11.44 -8.86
N GLN A 249 -9.18 10.71 -8.01
CA GLN A 249 -9.68 9.63 -7.17
C GLN A 249 -10.20 10.05 -5.78
N ALA A 250 -9.53 10.99 -5.12
CA ALA A 250 -10.02 11.59 -3.88
C ALA A 250 -11.34 12.35 -4.15
N THR A 251 -11.40 13.07 -5.28
CA THR A 251 -12.62 13.71 -5.78
C THR A 251 -13.72 12.69 -6.08
N ASP A 252 -13.38 11.55 -6.69
CA ASP A 252 -14.33 10.50 -7.02
C ASP A 252 -14.93 9.83 -5.78
N SER A 253 -14.12 9.54 -4.76
CA SER A 253 -14.62 9.00 -3.49
C SER A 253 -15.50 10.00 -2.76
N ALA A 254 -15.06 11.26 -2.67
CA ALA A 254 -15.84 12.34 -2.06
C ALA A 254 -17.17 12.59 -2.81
N PHE A 255 -17.18 12.48 -4.13
CA PHE A 255 -18.37 12.64 -4.97
C PHE A 255 -19.40 11.52 -4.75
N GLU A 256 -18.98 10.25 -4.69
CA GLU A 256 -19.92 9.16 -4.40
C GLU A 256 -20.43 9.21 -2.95
N VAL A 257 -19.56 9.54 -1.98
CA VAL A 257 -19.95 9.77 -0.59
C VAL A 257 -20.99 10.90 -0.51
N GLY A 258 -20.77 12.01 -1.19
CA GLY A 258 -21.70 13.15 -1.25
C GLY A 258 -23.08 12.76 -1.81
N LYS A 259 -23.11 12.01 -2.92
CA LYS A 259 -24.36 11.48 -3.49
C LYS A 259 -25.10 10.57 -2.51
N ASP A 260 -24.40 9.68 -1.82
CA ASP A 260 -25.03 8.75 -0.87
C ASP A 260 -25.59 9.47 0.35
N LYS A 261 -24.88 10.49 0.87
CA LYS A 261 -25.42 11.37 1.91
C LYS A 261 -26.67 12.12 1.45
N LEU A 262 -26.68 12.63 0.21
CA LEU A 262 -27.85 13.30 -0.37
C LEU A 262 -29.05 12.35 -0.54
N LYS A 263 -28.82 11.13 -1.04
CA LYS A 263 -29.87 10.10 -1.16
C LYS A 263 -30.41 9.68 0.21
N GLY A 264 -29.51 9.46 1.18
CA GLY A 264 -29.89 9.13 2.55
C GLY A 264 -30.73 10.24 3.20
N ALA A 265 -30.34 11.50 2.99
CA ALA A 265 -31.12 12.66 3.43
C ALA A 265 -32.49 12.74 2.74
N GLY A 266 -32.56 12.54 1.42
CA GLY A 266 -33.83 12.50 0.68
C GLY A 266 -34.79 11.39 1.14
N ASN A 267 -34.24 10.21 1.46
CA ASN A 267 -35.00 9.09 2.01
C ASN A 267 -35.46 9.36 3.45
N ALA A 268 -34.64 10.02 4.28
CA ALA A 268 -35.04 10.44 5.62
C ALA A 268 -36.11 11.56 5.59
N ILE A 269 -36.01 12.49 4.63
CA ILE A 269 -36.97 13.61 4.43
C ILE A 269 -38.33 13.09 3.94
N SER A 270 -38.36 12.09 3.05
CA SER A 270 -39.62 11.42 2.67
C SER A 270 -40.24 10.62 3.82
N SER A 271 -39.47 10.35 4.88
CA SER A 271 -39.88 9.59 6.07
C SER A 271 -40.13 10.46 7.32
N GLY A 272 -39.79 11.75 7.33
CA GLY A 272 -39.88 12.62 8.51
C GLY A 272 -39.81 14.13 8.20
N ALA A 273 -40.82 14.87 8.65
CA ALA A 273 -41.14 16.25 8.25
C ALA A 273 -40.09 17.34 8.59
N HIS A 274 -39.88 18.22 7.60
CA HIS A 274 -39.47 19.66 7.53
C HIS A 274 -38.55 20.37 8.55
N ALA A 275 -38.17 19.81 9.70
CA ALA A 275 -37.23 20.47 10.64
C ALA A 275 -35.77 20.00 10.50
N ALA A 276 -35.54 18.77 10.01
CA ALA A 276 -34.20 18.21 9.83
C ALA A 276 -33.46 18.74 8.58
N ALA A 277 -34.18 19.29 7.61
CA ALA A 277 -33.62 19.74 6.33
C ALA A 277 -32.63 20.92 6.47
N GLY A 278 -32.84 21.82 7.44
CA GLY A 278 -31.96 22.98 7.66
C GLY A 278 -30.59 22.57 8.22
N ALA A 279 -30.57 21.72 9.25
CA ALA A 279 -29.32 21.24 9.83
C ALA A 279 -28.51 20.34 8.88
N VAL A 280 -29.20 19.57 8.03
CA VAL A 280 -28.57 18.73 7.00
C VAL A 280 -28.02 19.59 5.86
N GLY A 281 -28.77 20.59 5.40
CA GLY A 281 -28.30 21.55 4.39
C GLY A 281 -27.04 22.30 4.82
N ASP A 282 -27.01 22.76 6.09
CA ASP A 282 -25.84 23.43 6.65
C ASP A 282 -24.62 22.49 6.75
N SER A 283 -24.84 21.22 7.11
CA SER A 283 -23.77 20.21 7.19
C SER A 283 -23.21 19.80 5.83
N ILE A 284 -24.07 19.71 4.79
CA ILE A 284 -23.65 19.44 3.41
C ILE A 284 -22.88 20.64 2.88
N SER A 285 -23.34 21.87 3.16
CA SER A 285 -22.60 23.08 2.84
C SER A 285 -21.25 23.13 3.57
N ALA A 286 -21.15 22.60 4.78
CA ALA A 286 -19.89 22.56 5.53
C ALA A 286 -18.91 21.53 4.97
N VAL A 287 -19.39 20.38 4.48
CA VAL A 287 -18.56 19.39 3.77
C VAL A 287 -18.13 19.91 2.40
N GLU A 288 -19.05 20.48 1.63
CA GLU A 288 -18.73 21.13 0.35
C GLU A 288 -17.80 22.34 0.53
N GLN A 289 -17.96 23.13 1.60
CA GLN A 289 -17.05 24.23 1.93
C GLN A 289 -15.72 23.72 2.46
N ALA A 290 -15.66 22.64 3.24
CA ALA A 290 -14.39 22.06 3.67
C ALA A 290 -13.61 21.54 2.45
N LEU A 291 -14.28 20.84 1.54
CA LEU A 291 -13.73 20.38 0.26
C LEU A 291 -13.36 21.56 -0.66
N SER A 292 -14.20 22.61 -0.73
CA SER A 292 -13.94 23.80 -1.55
C SER A 292 -12.85 24.71 -1.00
N ARG A 293 -12.70 24.81 0.33
CA ARG A 293 -11.58 25.52 0.97
C ARG A 293 -10.28 24.75 0.81
N LEU A 294 -10.34 23.42 0.84
CA LEU A 294 -9.23 22.57 0.41
C LEU A 294 -8.85 22.92 -1.04
N ILE A 295 -9.81 22.95 -1.96
CA ILE A 295 -9.60 23.32 -3.38
C ILE A 295 -9.06 24.76 -3.56
N GLN A 296 -9.48 25.73 -2.73
CA GLN A 296 -9.05 27.13 -2.83
C GLN A 296 -7.65 27.41 -2.28
N HIS A 297 -7.15 26.62 -1.34
CA HIS A 297 -5.76 26.71 -0.86
C HIS A 297 -4.75 25.99 -1.76
N LEU A 298 -5.21 25.41 -2.88
CA LEU A 298 -4.45 24.67 -3.87
C LEU A 298 -4.32 25.42 -5.22
N ARG A 299 -4.54 26.74 -5.21
CA ARG A 299 -4.19 27.66 -6.30
C ARG A 299 -2.99 28.50 -5.94
#